data_AF-A0AAV7X3Z1-F1
#
_entry.id   AF-A0AAV7X3Z1-F1
#
_cell.length_a   1.000
_cell.length_b   1.000
_cell.length_c   1.000
_cell.angle_alpha   90.00
_cell.angle_beta   90.00
_cell.angle_gamma   90.00
#
_symmetry.space_group_name_H-M   'P 1'
#
loop_
_entity.id
_entity.type
_entity.pdbx_description
1 polymer ?
#
loop_
_entity_poly.entity_id
_entity_poly.type
_entity_poly.pdbx_seq_one_letter_code
_entity_poly.pdbx_strand_id
1 'polypeptide(L)'
;MYIAKRLLLLCSALLISFRCLEYVYEIENEVQSKDALLVIGILSAQNNYAARNSVRQTWKSFTEQRKIKFFFLVGTGVCPIHPYDRKSDLSCEALDLTSFYDRVWVPAVPDSKENFKPSKLWITSFTFRVNFPVIVRGIRVLKEAVPKSIQGYVRLKNARTGKIVTSSPALPLLSNGTTWQEIPIEPVILPKSFDLEVELSNEAFDSSKMLEECHLESSWFNFSGGIEFTTLYSPDRGWVTFNEKSCATVSLLLELHDRAKYLMEREVRSLQWQKQIVLLEESLRNEANIEKDIVLLDVLDVYKNIPTKLLQFYKWAFENLNFTFLLKSDDDTFLDIPIIEQYLKSVMVANEQIHDDSYMWWWGNLRHGLPVERHGKWQELEFAAPVYPPFPCGGGYVLNKNIVRFLAKNSKWLHTFQGEDTSLGIWLSGIHPDTPKDALCHWACGEECGKQSCNRGQLSVEAMSSVWKHYQKNHKLC
;
A
#
# COMPACT_ATOMS: atom_id res chain seq x y z
N MET A 1 24.15 30.92 -33.40
CA MET A 1 23.71 30.79 -31.99
C MET A 1 22.95 29.49 -31.68
N TYR A 2 23.18 28.41 -32.45
CA TYR A 2 22.47 27.11 -32.30
C TYR A 2 23.37 25.93 -31.92
N ILE A 3 24.70 26.11 -31.94
CA ILE A 3 25.69 25.06 -31.63
C ILE A 3 26.05 25.06 -30.14
N ALA A 4 26.04 26.23 -29.48
CA ALA A 4 26.32 26.35 -28.04
C ALA A 4 25.26 25.72 -27.13
N LYS A 5 23.99 25.67 -27.56
CA LYS A 5 22.90 25.04 -26.77
C LYS A 5 22.94 23.50 -26.82
N ARG A 6 23.49 22.88 -27.88
CA ARG A 6 23.65 21.41 -27.94
C ARG A 6 24.86 20.90 -27.15
N LEU A 7 25.95 21.68 -27.06
CA LEU A 7 27.10 21.30 -26.22
C LEU A 7 26.77 21.36 -24.72
N LEU A 8 25.96 22.33 -24.26
CA LEU A 8 25.55 22.40 -22.85
C LEU A 8 24.65 21.23 -22.42
N LEU A 9 23.76 20.76 -23.31
CA LEU A 9 22.88 19.61 -23.04
C LEU A 9 23.64 18.27 -23.06
N LEU A 10 24.67 18.14 -23.90
CA LEU A 10 25.56 16.96 -23.91
C LEU A 10 26.50 16.95 -22.70
N CYS A 11 27.02 18.11 -22.27
CA CYS A 11 27.83 18.19 -21.05
C CYS A 11 27.01 17.92 -19.77
N SER A 12 25.74 18.35 -19.69
CA SER A 12 24.89 18.01 -18.54
C SER A 12 24.54 16.52 -18.49
N ALA A 13 24.28 15.88 -19.64
CA ALA A 13 24.02 14.44 -19.69
C ALA A 13 25.26 13.59 -19.37
N LEU A 14 26.45 14.03 -19.83
CA LEU A 14 27.73 13.38 -19.50
C LEU A 14 28.17 13.61 -18.05
N LEU A 15 27.87 14.76 -17.44
CA LEU A 15 28.15 15.02 -16.03
C LEU A 15 27.20 14.24 -15.10
N ILE A 16 25.94 14.05 -15.51
CA ILE A 16 25.00 13.19 -14.78
C ILE A 16 25.41 11.71 -14.91
N SER A 17 25.88 11.28 -16.08
CA SER A 17 26.40 9.91 -16.24
C SER A 17 27.70 9.67 -15.47
N PHE A 18 28.64 10.64 -15.47
CA PHE A 18 29.88 10.53 -14.71
C PHE A 18 29.66 10.59 -13.19
N ARG A 19 28.71 11.39 -12.69
CA ARG A 19 28.39 11.41 -11.24
C ARG A 19 27.62 10.18 -10.78
N CYS A 20 26.75 9.60 -11.61
CA CYS A 20 26.19 8.28 -11.33
C CYS A 20 27.26 7.19 -11.39
N LEU A 21 28.21 7.27 -12.32
CA LEU A 21 29.33 6.34 -12.39
C LEU A 21 30.27 6.48 -11.18
N GLU A 22 30.67 7.68 -10.75
CA GLU A 22 31.50 7.86 -9.55
C GLU A 22 30.81 7.36 -8.28
N TYR A 23 29.48 7.53 -8.16
CA TYR A 23 28.73 7.02 -7.00
C TYR A 23 28.60 5.49 -6.99
N VAL A 24 28.58 4.85 -8.17
CA VAL A 24 28.63 3.39 -8.31
C VAL A 24 30.08 2.88 -8.11
N TYR A 25 31.09 3.64 -8.54
CA TYR A 25 32.50 3.24 -8.53
C TYR A 25 33.15 3.30 -7.14
N GLU A 26 32.72 4.20 -6.25
CA GLU A 26 33.25 4.24 -4.87
C GLU A 26 32.72 3.10 -3.98
N ILE A 27 31.62 2.43 -4.35
CA ILE A 27 31.12 1.25 -3.61
C ILE A 27 31.86 -0.04 -4.03
N GLU A 28 32.46 -0.08 -5.23
CA GLU A 28 33.19 -1.27 -5.71
C GLU A 28 34.51 -1.53 -4.95
N ASN A 29 35.16 -0.50 -4.40
CA ASN A 29 36.51 -0.64 -3.81
C ASN A 29 36.56 -1.14 -2.36
N GLU A 30 35.42 -1.39 -1.69
CA GLU A 30 35.37 -2.13 -0.42
C GLU A 30 34.81 -3.56 -0.56
N VAL A 31 34.56 -4.03 -1.78
CA VAL A 31 34.10 -5.41 -2.04
C VAL A 31 35.29 -6.35 -2.29
N GLN A 32 36.26 -6.36 -1.38
CA GLN A 32 37.29 -7.39 -1.32
C GLN A 32 36.94 -8.46 -0.27
N SER A 33 36.33 -9.54 -0.75
CA SER A 33 36.64 -10.92 -0.36
C SER A 33 36.42 -11.35 1.12
N LYS A 34 35.21 -11.20 1.65
CA LYS A 34 34.68 -12.14 2.68
C LYS A 34 33.19 -12.38 2.47
N ASP A 35 32.81 -13.64 2.26
CA ASP A 35 31.42 -14.08 2.14
C ASP A 35 30.65 -13.71 3.41
N ALA A 36 29.60 -12.89 3.27
CA ALA A 36 28.73 -12.54 4.38
C ALA A 36 27.83 -13.74 4.73
N LEU A 37 27.68 -14.04 6.01
CA LEU A 37 26.65 -14.97 6.45
C LEU A 37 25.26 -14.37 6.17
N LEU A 38 25.08 -13.10 6.51
CA LEU A 38 23.80 -12.41 6.45
C LEU A 38 23.97 -11.00 5.87
N VAL A 39 23.10 -10.64 4.93
CA VAL A 39 22.88 -9.26 4.49
C VAL A 39 21.52 -8.80 4.99
N ILE A 40 21.45 -7.65 5.66
CA ILE A 40 20.20 -7.09 6.18
C ILE A 40 19.81 -5.88 5.34
N GLY A 41 18.69 -5.98 4.61
CA GLY A 41 18.07 -4.85 3.92
C GLY A 41 16.98 -4.23 4.79
N ILE A 42 17.16 -2.99 5.18
CA ILE A 42 16.26 -2.25 6.07
C ILE A 42 15.48 -1.25 5.23
N LEU A 43 14.18 -1.46 5.04
CA LEU A 43 13.31 -0.50 4.36
C LEU A 43 13.27 0.80 5.14
N SER A 44 13.50 1.91 4.44
CA SER A 44 13.44 3.25 4.99
C SER A 44 12.90 4.23 3.94
N ALA A 45 12.52 5.43 4.38
CA ALA A 45 12.06 6.53 3.52
C ALA A 45 13.04 7.70 3.62
N GLN A 46 13.10 8.54 2.59
CA GLN A 46 14.06 9.66 2.57
C GLN A 46 14.04 10.53 3.84
N ASN A 47 12.86 10.81 4.39
CA ASN A 47 12.67 11.66 5.58
C ASN A 47 12.87 10.93 6.92
N ASN A 48 13.22 9.64 6.92
CA ASN A 48 13.39 8.82 8.13
C ASN A 48 14.81 8.84 8.71
N TYR A 49 15.54 9.96 8.60
CA TYR A 49 16.89 10.09 9.16
C TYR A 49 16.96 9.67 10.63
N ALA A 50 16.00 10.12 11.46
CA ALA A 50 15.98 9.80 12.88
C ALA A 50 15.78 8.31 13.17
N ALA A 51 14.94 7.61 12.38
CA ALA A 51 14.72 6.18 12.52
C ALA A 51 15.99 5.39 12.14
N ARG A 52 16.61 5.73 10.99
CA ARG A 52 17.89 5.12 10.58
C ARG A 52 18.98 5.34 11.64
N ASN A 53 19.12 6.57 12.13
CA ASN A 53 20.09 6.88 13.17
C ASN A 53 19.80 6.12 14.48
N SER A 54 18.53 5.90 14.83
CA SER A 54 18.17 5.08 16.00
C SER A 54 18.63 3.63 15.85
N VAL A 55 18.53 3.04 14.66
CA VAL A 55 19.07 1.71 14.38
C VAL A 55 20.59 1.70 14.52
N ARG A 56 21.29 2.69 13.95
CA ARG A 56 22.76 2.84 14.07
C ARG A 56 23.22 2.90 15.52
N GLN A 57 22.47 3.59 16.38
CA GLN A 57 22.79 3.77 17.80
C GLN A 57 22.35 2.61 18.70
N THR A 58 21.68 1.60 18.17
CA THR A 58 21.13 0.48 18.93
C THR A 58 21.65 -0.86 18.42
N TRP A 59 20.79 -1.74 17.91
CA TRP A 59 21.14 -3.12 17.59
C TRP A 59 22.12 -3.28 16.43
N LYS A 60 22.33 -2.24 15.60
CA LYS A 60 23.34 -2.24 14.54
C LYS A 60 24.73 -2.60 15.07
N SER A 61 25.07 -2.19 16.29
CA SER A 61 26.38 -2.48 16.89
C SER A 61 26.66 -3.99 17.01
N PHE A 62 25.63 -4.84 17.05
CA PHE A 62 25.81 -6.29 17.06
C PHE A 62 26.29 -6.86 15.73
N THR A 63 26.20 -6.11 14.63
CA THR A 63 26.71 -6.54 13.32
C THR A 63 28.22 -6.32 13.20
N GLU A 64 28.79 -5.42 14.01
CA GLU A 64 30.21 -5.10 14.00
C GLU A 64 31.03 -6.34 14.37
N GLN A 65 32.11 -6.59 13.63
CA GLN A 65 32.98 -7.77 13.79
C GLN A 65 32.32 -9.13 13.46
N ARG A 66 31.08 -9.16 12.98
CA ARG A 66 30.43 -10.39 12.46
C ARG A 66 30.50 -10.43 10.93
N LYS A 67 30.20 -11.59 10.35
CA LYS A 67 29.99 -11.73 8.89
C LYS A 67 28.61 -11.22 8.48
N ILE A 68 28.21 -10.05 8.97
CA ILE A 68 26.89 -9.48 8.74
C ILE A 68 27.09 -8.09 8.12
N LYS A 69 26.41 -7.85 6.99
CA LYS A 69 26.32 -6.52 6.39
C LYS A 69 24.89 -6.01 6.54
N PHE A 70 24.69 -4.70 6.64
CA PHE A 70 23.36 -4.10 6.65
C PHE A 70 23.34 -2.88 5.73
N PHE A 71 22.17 -2.59 5.18
CA PHE A 71 21.95 -1.46 4.30
C PHE A 71 20.55 -0.90 4.50
N PHE A 72 20.43 0.43 4.62
CA PHE A 72 19.16 1.12 4.50
C PHE A 72 18.77 1.26 3.03
N LEU A 73 17.52 0.93 2.71
CA LEU A 73 17.00 0.93 1.35
C LEU A 73 16.12 2.15 1.15
N VAL A 74 16.62 3.12 0.37
CA VAL A 74 15.94 4.41 0.18
C VAL A 74 15.75 4.66 -1.31
N GLY A 75 14.53 5.04 -1.72
CA GLY A 75 14.26 5.39 -3.11
C GLY A 75 14.78 6.79 -3.40
N THR A 76 15.39 7.01 -4.57
CA THR A 76 15.92 8.33 -4.94
C THR A 76 14.83 9.29 -5.40
N GLY A 77 13.75 8.80 -6.00
CA GLY A 77 12.69 9.65 -6.52
C GLY A 77 11.77 10.18 -5.41
N VAL A 78 11.56 11.49 -5.36
CA VAL A 78 10.52 12.10 -4.52
C VAL A 78 9.29 12.42 -5.36
N CYS A 79 8.10 12.17 -4.82
CA CYS A 79 6.87 12.56 -5.51
C CYS A 79 6.77 14.09 -5.62
N PRO A 80 6.70 14.67 -6.83
CA PRO A 80 6.65 16.11 -7.03
C PRO A 80 5.32 16.73 -6.58
N ILE A 81 4.33 15.90 -6.27
CA ILE A 81 3.00 16.31 -5.81
C ILE A 81 3.01 16.33 -4.28
N HIS A 82 2.59 17.45 -3.70
CA HIS A 82 2.46 17.56 -2.25
C HIS A 82 1.47 16.50 -1.71
N PRO A 83 1.74 15.82 -0.58
CA PRO A 83 0.88 14.74 -0.05
C PRO A 83 -0.62 15.05 -0.02
N TYR A 84 -0.98 16.27 0.38
CA TYR A 84 -2.38 16.70 0.43
C TYR A 84 -3.06 16.77 -0.95
N ASP A 85 -2.29 16.95 -2.02
CA ASP A 85 -2.77 17.04 -3.41
C ASP A 85 -2.68 15.69 -4.15
N ARG A 86 -2.37 14.59 -3.44
CA ARG A 86 -2.36 13.24 -3.99
C ARG A 86 -3.71 12.56 -3.77
N LYS A 87 -4.12 11.71 -4.71
CA LYS A 87 -5.33 10.87 -4.58
C LYS A 87 -5.27 9.98 -3.35
N SER A 88 -4.10 9.38 -3.11
CA SER A 88 -3.78 8.62 -1.90
C SER A 88 -2.39 9.04 -1.40
N ASP A 89 -2.23 9.10 -0.08
CA ASP A 89 -0.92 9.39 0.52
C ASP A 89 0.10 8.27 0.28
N LEU A 90 -0.37 7.10 -0.17
CA LEU A 90 0.43 5.91 -0.47
C LEU A 90 0.98 5.89 -1.91
N SER A 91 0.46 6.73 -2.81
CA SER A 91 0.87 6.79 -4.23
C SER A 91 1.33 8.20 -4.62
N CYS A 92 1.65 8.39 -5.89
CA CYS A 92 2.02 9.71 -6.46
C CYS A 92 1.08 10.10 -7.61
N GLU A 93 -0.20 9.82 -7.45
CA GLU A 93 -1.24 10.21 -8.40
C GLU A 93 -1.83 11.56 -7.98
N ALA A 94 -1.91 12.50 -8.92
CA ALA A 94 -2.50 13.81 -8.65
C ALA A 94 -4.00 13.67 -8.35
N LEU A 95 -4.46 14.39 -7.33
CA LEU A 95 -5.87 14.64 -7.16
C LEU A 95 -6.30 15.66 -8.23
N ASP A 96 -7.09 15.19 -9.17
CA ASP A 96 -7.89 16.07 -10.03
C ASP A 96 -9.13 16.48 -9.24
N LEU A 97 -9.47 17.77 -9.24
CA LEU A 97 -10.72 18.31 -8.70
C LEU A 97 -11.23 19.42 -9.63
N THR A 98 -10.97 19.37 -10.94
CA THR A 98 -11.37 20.44 -11.88
C THR A 98 -12.85 20.38 -12.30
N SER A 99 -13.68 19.60 -11.60
CA SER A 99 -15.15 19.53 -11.81
C SER A 99 -15.78 20.90 -11.99
N PHE A 100 -16.72 21.03 -12.93
CA PHE A 100 -17.61 22.20 -12.99
C PHE A 100 -18.69 22.17 -11.89
N TYR A 101 -18.94 21.00 -11.30
CA TYR A 101 -19.97 20.81 -10.28
C TYR A 101 -19.34 20.70 -8.90
N ASP A 102 -19.75 21.59 -7.99
CA ASP A 102 -19.41 21.49 -6.56
C ASP A 102 -20.33 20.52 -5.81
N ARG A 103 -21.51 20.23 -6.39
CA ARG A 103 -22.52 19.33 -5.81
C ARG A 103 -23.20 18.52 -6.92
N VAL A 104 -23.32 17.21 -6.72
CA VAL A 104 -23.91 16.31 -7.73
C VAL A 104 -24.44 15.01 -7.12
N TRP A 105 -25.41 14.37 -7.79
CA TRP A 105 -25.86 13.02 -7.47
C TRP A 105 -24.90 11.97 -8.02
N VAL A 106 -24.43 11.04 -7.17
CA VAL A 106 -23.58 9.90 -7.56
C VAL A 106 -24.12 8.56 -7.04
N PRO A 107 -24.08 7.49 -7.85
CA PRO A 107 -23.93 7.57 -9.31
C PRO A 107 -25.08 8.40 -9.91
N ALA A 108 -24.81 9.16 -10.98
CA ALA A 108 -25.86 9.89 -11.67
C ALA A 108 -26.68 8.90 -12.48
N VAL A 109 -27.99 9.09 -12.50
CA VAL A 109 -28.89 8.31 -13.35
C VAL A 109 -29.74 9.31 -14.11
N PRO A 110 -29.78 9.25 -15.46
CA PRO A 110 -30.59 10.16 -16.25
C PRO A 110 -32.08 9.97 -15.92
N ASP A 111 -32.83 11.08 -15.92
CA ASP A 111 -34.26 11.05 -15.59
C ASP A 111 -35.13 10.50 -16.74
N SER A 112 -34.58 10.39 -17.97
CA SER A 112 -35.27 9.92 -19.18
C SER A 112 -34.81 8.52 -19.63
N LYS A 113 -35.76 7.67 -20.06
CA LYS A 113 -35.54 6.27 -20.49
C LYS A 113 -35.13 6.10 -21.98
N GLU A 114 -34.86 7.18 -22.73
CA GLU A 114 -34.70 7.10 -24.19
C GLU A 114 -33.29 6.64 -24.63
N ASN A 115 -33.23 5.54 -25.41
CA ASN A 115 -32.06 4.97 -26.14
C ASN A 115 -31.09 4.01 -25.41
N PHE A 116 -31.50 3.31 -24.35
CA PHE A 116 -30.57 2.48 -23.56
C PHE A 116 -30.62 0.97 -23.86
N LYS A 117 -29.45 0.33 -23.84
CA LYS A 117 -29.33 -1.14 -23.81
C LYS A 117 -29.59 -1.62 -22.38
N PRO A 118 -30.53 -2.55 -22.14
CA PRO A 118 -30.83 -3.03 -20.79
C PRO A 118 -29.60 -3.68 -20.14
N SER A 119 -29.36 -3.33 -18.87
CA SER A 119 -28.42 -4.01 -17.99
C SER A 119 -29.19 -5.00 -17.11
N LYS A 120 -28.66 -6.20 -16.94
CA LYS A 120 -29.28 -7.24 -16.09
C LYS A 120 -28.84 -7.16 -14.63
N LEU A 121 -28.00 -6.18 -14.26
CA LEU A 121 -27.36 -6.15 -12.95
C LEU A 121 -27.87 -4.98 -12.10
N TRP A 122 -28.76 -5.32 -11.17
CA TRP A 122 -29.24 -4.43 -10.13
C TRP A 122 -28.24 -4.32 -8.99
N ILE A 123 -27.86 -3.10 -8.63
CA ILE A 123 -26.91 -2.82 -7.56
C ILE A 123 -27.65 -2.24 -6.37
N THR A 124 -27.69 -2.98 -5.27
CA THR A 124 -28.34 -2.60 -4.01
C THR A 124 -27.38 -2.13 -2.94
N SER A 125 -26.10 -2.45 -3.08
CA SER A 125 -25.03 -1.87 -2.27
C SER A 125 -23.82 -1.55 -3.14
N PHE A 126 -23.10 -0.48 -2.79
CA PHE A 126 -21.84 -0.13 -3.44
C PHE A 126 -20.89 0.52 -2.44
N THR A 127 -19.60 0.40 -2.72
CA THR A 127 -18.55 1.03 -1.93
C THR A 127 -17.77 2.04 -2.76
N PHE A 128 -17.30 3.09 -2.11
CA PHE A 128 -16.32 4.00 -2.70
C PHE A 128 -15.35 4.53 -1.65
N ARG A 129 -14.14 4.83 -2.10
CA ARG A 129 -13.12 5.55 -1.32
C ARG A 129 -13.27 7.04 -1.52
N VAL A 130 -13.12 7.78 -0.44
CA VAL A 130 -13.07 9.24 -0.44
C VAL A 130 -11.63 9.69 -0.67
N ASN A 131 -11.35 10.36 -1.79
CA ASN A 131 -10.01 10.88 -2.12
C ASN A 131 -9.85 12.36 -1.73
N PHE A 132 -10.97 13.06 -1.53
CA PHE A 132 -11.05 14.42 -1.02
C PHE A 132 -12.25 14.54 -0.08
N PRO A 133 -12.20 15.30 1.03
CA PRO A 133 -13.33 15.42 1.94
C PRO A 133 -14.65 15.77 1.23
N VAL A 134 -15.67 14.94 1.44
CA VAL A 134 -17.00 15.11 0.83
C VAL A 134 -18.09 15.22 1.90
N ILE A 135 -19.15 15.96 1.59
CA ILE A 135 -20.35 16.05 2.41
C ILE A 135 -21.46 15.27 1.70
N VAL A 136 -22.03 14.28 2.38
CA VAL A 136 -23.27 13.63 1.95
C VAL A 136 -24.43 14.52 2.41
N ARG A 137 -25.16 15.11 1.47
CA ARG A 137 -26.26 16.05 1.76
C ARG A 137 -27.66 15.49 1.52
N GLY A 138 -27.77 14.39 0.80
CA GLY A 138 -29.05 13.82 0.42
C GLY A 138 -28.90 12.39 -0.08
N ILE A 139 -29.99 11.65 0.03
CA ILE A 139 -30.11 10.30 -0.52
C ILE A 139 -31.32 10.30 -1.44
N ARG A 140 -31.22 9.58 -2.56
CA ARG A 140 -32.39 9.24 -3.37
C ARG A 140 -32.38 7.75 -3.67
N VAL A 141 -33.57 7.16 -3.72
CA VAL A 141 -33.78 5.75 -4.04
C VAL A 141 -34.66 5.65 -5.26
N LEU A 142 -34.36 4.69 -6.12
CA LEU A 142 -35.17 4.40 -7.29
C LEU A 142 -36.50 3.79 -6.83
N LYS A 143 -37.62 4.39 -7.22
CA LYS A 143 -38.95 3.92 -6.78
C LYS A 143 -39.21 2.45 -7.14
N GLU A 144 -38.76 2.01 -8.31
CA GLU A 144 -38.87 0.61 -8.77
C GLU A 144 -38.11 -0.38 -7.85
N ALA A 145 -37.14 0.09 -7.08
CA ALA A 145 -36.36 -0.72 -6.14
C ALA A 145 -36.96 -0.79 -4.72
N VAL A 146 -38.01 -0.01 -4.41
CA VAL A 146 -38.67 -0.01 -3.09
C VAL A 146 -39.87 -0.96 -3.12
N PRO A 147 -39.85 -2.07 -2.37
CA PRO A 147 -40.98 -2.99 -2.37
C PRO A 147 -42.24 -2.38 -1.77
N LYS A 148 -43.39 -2.72 -2.37
CA LYS A 148 -44.71 -2.15 -2.06
C LYS A 148 -45.24 -2.45 -0.64
N SER A 149 -44.62 -3.37 0.10
CA SER A 149 -45.20 -3.94 1.32
C SER A 149 -44.27 -4.00 2.54
N ILE A 150 -43.01 -3.56 2.44
CA ILE A 150 -41.99 -3.78 3.49
C ILE A 150 -41.13 -2.53 3.67
N GLN A 151 -40.87 -2.18 4.93
CA GLN A 151 -40.10 -1.00 5.31
C GLN A 151 -38.61 -1.23 5.02
N GLY A 152 -38.04 -0.42 4.12
CA GLY A 152 -36.61 -0.42 3.82
C GLY A 152 -35.90 0.80 4.42
N TYR A 153 -34.56 0.75 4.42
CA TYR A 153 -33.69 1.85 4.86
C TYR A 153 -32.44 1.91 3.99
N VAL A 154 -31.91 3.11 3.76
CA VAL A 154 -30.55 3.27 3.24
C VAL A 154 -29.60 3.46 4.42
N ARG A 155 -28.57 2.60 4.50
CA ARG A 155 -27.54 2.66 5.53
C ARG A 155 -26.23 3.09 4.91
N LEU A 156 -25.60 4.09 5.53
CA LEU A 156 -24.23 4.49 5.24
C LEU A 156 -23.33 3.88 6.30
N LYS A 157 -22.39 3.03 5.89
CA LYS A 157 -21.50 2.32 6.80
C LYS A 157 -20.05 2.55 6.43
N ASN A 158 -19.17 2.34 7.38
CA ASN A 158 -17.75 2.19 7.08
C ASN A 158 -17.53 0.80 6.46
N ALA A 159 -17.09 0.74 5.19
CA ALA A 159 -17.00 -0.50 4.42
C ALA A 159 -16.06 -1.54 5.04
N ARG A 160 -15.08 -1.11 5.84
CA ARG A 160 -14.11 -2.00 6.50
C ARG A 160 -14.64 -2.59 7.80
N THR A 161 -15.33 -1.80 8.61
CA THR A 161 -15.75 -2.18 9.97
C THR A 161 -17.22 -2.55 10.08
N GLY A 162 -18.02 -2.26 9.05
CA GLY A 162 -19.48 -2.39 9.08
C GLY A 162 -20.18 -1.40 10.01
N LYS A 163 -19.44 -0.53 10.72
CA LYS A 163 -20.02 0.45 11.64
C LYS A 163 -20.89 1.44 10.89
N ILE A 164 -22.14 1.60 11.34
CA ILE A 164 -23.08 2.57 10.77
C ILE A 164 -22.57 3.99 11.05
N VAL A 165 -22.45 4.78 9.98
CA VAL A 165 -22.18 6.21 10.00
C VAL A 165 -23.49 6.96 10.19
N THR A 166 -24.49 6.65 9.36
CA THR A 166 -25.85 7.18 9.47
C THR A 166 -26.84 6.25 8.75
N SER A 167 -28.13 6.38 9.06
CA SER A 167 -29.21 5.68 8.36
C SER A 167 -30.26 6.69 7.92
N SER A 168 -30.88 6.44 6.78
CA SER A 168 -32.08 7.17 6.39
C SER A 168 -33.22 6.88 7.38
N PRO A 169 -34.22 7.76 7.47
CA PRO A 169 -35.54 7.37 7.95
C PRO A 169 -36.09 6.19 7.14
N ALA A 170 -37.15 5.56 7.66
CA ALA A 170 -37.87 4.54 6.93
C ALA A 170 -38.34 5.04 5.56
N LEU A 171 -38.13 4.23 4.53
CA LEU A 171 -38.55 4.57 3.18
C LEU A 171 -40.10 4.68 3.11
N PRO A 172 -40.65 5.81 2.64
CA PRO A 172 -42.09 5.97 2.46
C PRO A 172 -42.65 5.00 1.42
N LEU A 173 -43.92 4.60 1.58
CA LEU A 173 -44.65 3.82 0.58
C LEU A 173 -44.85 4.64 -0.71
N LEU A 174 -44.77 3.95 -1.86
CA LEU A 174 -44.80 4.54 -3.21
C LEU A 174 -45.92 5.59 -3.41
N SER A 175 -45.53 6.78 -3.87
CA SER A 175 -46.42 7.86 -4.33
C SER A 175 -46.36 8.05 -5.85
N ASN A 176 -47.48 8.40 -6.48
CA ASN A 176 -47.56 8.72 -7.91
C ASN A 176 -46.69 9.96 -8.24
N GLY A 177 -45.79 9.87 -9.25
CA GLY A 177 -44.86 10.94 -9.64
C GLY A 177 -43.45 10.42 -10.00
N THR A 178 -42.47 11.33 -10.15
CA THR A 178 -41.06 11.15 -10.58
C THR A 178 -40.36 9.80 -10.28
N THR A 179 -39.45 9.37 -11.16
CA THR A 179 -38.69 8.09 -11.11
C THR A 179 -37.89 7.88 -9.82
N TRP A 180 -37.33 8.94 -9.26
CA TRP A 180 -36.56 8.93 -8.01
C TRP A 180 -37.34 9.49 -6.84
N GLN A 181 -37.06 8.96 -5.66
CA GLN A 181 -37.57 9.43 -4.38
C GLN A 181 -36.42 9.94 -3.51
N GLU A 182 -36.41 11.24 -3.23
CA GLU A 182 -35.45 11.85 -2.32
C GLU A 182 -35.84 11.60 -0.87
N ILE A 183 -34.82 11.40 -0.02
CA ILE A 183 -34.96 11.06 1.39
C ILE A 183 -34.09 12.05 2.17
N PRO A 184 -34.67 12.76 3.14
CA PRO A 184 -33.91 13.69 3.96
C PRO A 184 -32.93 12.92 4.86
N ILE A 185 -31.72 13.44 4.97
CA ILE A 185 -30.72 12.98 5.93
C ILE A 185 -30.03 14.19 6.55
N GLU A 186 -29.52 14.03 7.77
CA GLU A 186 -28.57 14.99 8.32
C GLU A 186 -27.27 14.95 7.51
N PRO A 187 -26.69 16.10 7.14
CA PRO A 187 -25.45 16.11 6.38
C PRO A 187 -24.30 15.45 7.14
N VAL A 188 -23.54 14.59 6.45
CA VAL A 188 -22.39 13.87 7.03
C VAL A 188 -21.13 14.23 6.26
N ILE A 189 -20.09 14.64 6.98
CA ILE A 189 -18.76 14.88 6.40
C ILE A 189 -17.96 13.58 6.45
N LEU A 190 -17.47 13.15 5.29
CA LEU A 190 -16.59 12.00 5.14
C LEU A 190 -15.16 12.50 4.87
N PRO A 191 -14.17 12.14 5.71
CA PRO A 191 -12.79 12.57 5.53
C PRO A 191 -12.11 11.83 4.37
N LYS A 192 -10.97 12.38 3.90
CA LYS A 192 -10.06 11.70 2.96
C LYS A 192 -9.67 10.31 3.51
N SER A 193 -9.54 9.34 2.61
CA SER A 193 -9.24 7.93 2.88
C SER A 193 -10.34 7.15 3.60
N PHE A 194 -11.54 7.72 3.76
CA PHE A 194 -12.69 6.98 4.27
C PHE A 194 -13.25 6.04 3.20
N ASP A 195 -13.47 4.78 3.55
CA ASP A 195 -14.17 3.81 2.69
C ASP A 195 -15.64 3.73 3.12
N LEU A 196 -16.53 4.27 2.29
CA LEU A 196 -17.98 4.26 2.53
C LEU A 196 -18.62 3.05 1.84
N GLU A 197 -19.54 2.40 2.53
CA GLU A 197 -20.53 1.49 1.96
C GLU A 197 -21.91 2.15 2.02
N VAL A 198 -22.61 2.11 0.89
CA VAL A 198 -24.00 2.55 0.75
C VAL A 198 -24.85 1.31 0.54
N GLU A 199 -25.70 0.96 1.51
CA GLU A 199 -26.52 -0.25 1.46
C GLU A 199 -28.01 0.11 1.46
N LEU A 200 -28.75 -0.35 0.45
CA LEU A 200 -30.21 -0.45 0.52
C LEU A 200 -30.58 -1.70 1.32
N SER A 201 -30.81 -1.51 2.61
CA SER A 201 -31.17 -2.59 3.54
C SER A 201 -32.68 -2.85 3.52
N ASN A 202 -33.05 -4.12 3.39
CA ASN A 202 -34.42 -4.60 3.53
C ASN A 202 -34.41 -6.06 3.99
N GLU A 203 -35.22 -6.39 5.01
CA GLU A 203 -35.34 -7.76 5.56
C GLU A 203 -35.95 -8.77 4.57
N ALA A 204 -36.60 -8.30 3.50
CA ALA A 204 -37.26 -9.13 2.51
C ALA A 204 -36.98 -8.65 1.08
N PHE A 205 -35.72 -8.33 0.82
CA PHE A 205 -35.26 -8.05 -0.53
C PHE A 205 -35.45 -9.30 -1.41
N ASP A 206 -36.56 -9.35 -2.13
CA ASP A 206 -36.91 -10.44 -3.04
C ASP A 206 -36.41 -10.09 -4.44
N SER A 207 -35.24 -10.63 -4.82
CA SER A 207 -34.67 -10.38 -6.15
C SER A 207 -35.58 -10.89 -7.28
N SER A 208 -36.51 -11.81 -7.00
CA SER A 208 -37.49 -12.31 -7.97
C SER A 208 -38.58 -11.31 -8.33
N LYS A 209 -38.72 -10.20 -7.59
CA LYS A 209 -39.69 -9.12 -7.84
C LYS A 209 -39.08 -7.86 -8.44
N MET A 210 -37.77 -7.81 -8.67
CA MET A 210 -37.18 -6.73 -9.45
C MET A 210 -37.59 -6.89 -10.92
N LEU A 211 -37.99 -5.79 -11.58
CA LEU A 211 -38.40 -5.81 -12.99
C LEU A 211 -37.33 -6.48 -13.88
N GLU A 212 -37.82 -7.14 -14.94
CA GLU A 212 -37.12 -8.16 -15.74
C GLU A 212 -35.83 -7.70 -16.45
N GLU A 213 -35.54 -6.41 -16.53
CA GLU A 213 -34.27 -5.87 -17.02
C GLU A 213 -34.20 -4.39 -16.57
N CYS A 214 -33.04 -3.92 -16.11
CA CYS A 214 -32.89 -2.51 -15.78
C CYS A 214 -32.60 -1.71 -17.06
N HIS A 215 -33.48 -0.78 -17.39
CA HIS A 215 -33.39 0.08 -18.57
C HIS A 215 -32.73 1.44 -18.30
N LEU A 216 -32.08 1.61 -17.15
CA LEU A 216 -31.48 2.87 -16.69
C LEU A 216 -29.97 2.72 -16.48
N GLU A 217 -29.16 3.12 -17.44
CA GLU A 217 -27.71 3.15 -17.24
C GLU A 217 -27.33 4.22 -16.21
N SER A 218 -26.68 3.81 -15.11
CA SER A 218 -26.13 4.77 -14.16
C SER A 218 -24.78 5.27 -14.67
N SER A 219 -24.60 6.57 -14.74
CA SER A 219 -23.29 7.21 -14.92
C SER A 219 -22.53 7.15 -13.59
N TRP A 220 -21.66 6.15 -13.47
CA TRP A 220 -20.75 6.01 -12.33
C TRP A 220 -19.48 6.84 -12.56
N PHE A 221 -19.53 8.12 -12.21
CA PHE A 221 -18.37 9.01 -12.33
C PHE A 221 -17.80 9.35 -10.95
N ASN A 222 -16.48 9.51 -10.90
CA ASN A 222 -15.69 9.66 -9.68
C ASN A 222 -15.74 11.07 -9.05
N PHE A 223 -16.80 11.84 -9.35
CA PHE A 223 -16.96 13.23 -8.92
C PHE A 223 -15.71 14.09 -9.16
N SER A 224 -15.15 13.98 -10.37
CA SER A 224 -13.86 14.55 -10.76
C SER A 224 -12.77 14.26 -9.73
N GLY A 225 -12.50 12.98 -9.46
CA GLY A 225 -11.42 12.54 -8.58
C GLY A 225 -11.72 12.61 -7.07
N GLY A 226 -12.80 13.28 -6.63
CA GLY A 226 -13.14 13.40 -5.21
C GLY A 226 -13.47 12.08 -4.52
N ILE A 227 -14.01 11.11 -5.27
CA ILE A 227 -14.25 9.73 -4.82
C ILE A 227 -13.74 8.72 -5.83
N GLU A 228 -13.67 7.44 -5.45
CA GLU A 228 -13.37 6.33 -6.35
C GLU A 228 -14.23 5.13 -5.97
N PHE A 229 -15.12 4.71 -6.87
CA PHE A 229 -15.91 3.49 -6.66
C PHE A 229 -15.02 2.26 -6.63
N THR A 230 -15.29 1.34 -5.70
CA THR A 230 -14.43 0.18 -5.44
C THR A 230 -15.13 -1.15 -5.72
N THR A 231 -16.28 -1.41 -5.10
CA THR A 231 -17.04 -2.66 -5.28
C THR A 231 -18.53 -2.39 -5.41
N LEU A 232 -19.22 -3.29 -6.09
CA LEU A 232 -20.67 -3.27 -6.22
C LEU A 232 -21.24 -4.57 -5.65
N TYR A 233 -22.46 -4.53 -5.13
CA TYR A 233 -23.19 -5.70 -4.65
C TYR A 233 -24.49 -5.84 -5.41
N SER A 234 -24.67 -7.01 -6.01
CA SER A 234 -25.89 -7.43 -6.68
C SER A 234 -26.53 -8.56 -5.88
N PRO A 235 -27.83 -8.51 -5.57
CA PRO A 235 -28.55 -9.59 -4.89
C PRO A 235 -28.32 -10.98 -5.51
N ASP A 236 -28.35 -11.07 -6.84
CA ASP A 236 -28.21 -12.36 -7.56
C ASP A 236 -26.76 -12.86 -7.71
N ARG A 237 -25.76 -11.99 -7.54
CA ARG A 237 -24.34 -12.32 -7.79
C ARG A 237 -23.42 -12.10 -6.59
N GLY A 238 -23.94 -11.54 -5.51
CA GLY A 238 -23.15 -11.07 -4.39
C GLY A 238 -22.26 -9.88 -4.78
N TRP A 239 -21.10 -9.80 -4.13
CA TRP A 239 -20.08 -8.78 -4.40
C TRP A 239 -19.42 -9.03 -5.75
N VAL A 240 -19.40 -8.01 -6.58
CA VAL A 240 -18.77 -8.01 -7.91
C VAL A 240 -17.79 -6.85 -8.03
N THR A 241 -16.80 -7.01 -8.91
CA THR A 241 -15.91 -5.91 -9.28
C THR A 241 -16.71 -4.79 -9.92
N PHE A 242 -16.24 -3.55 -9.70
CA PHE A 242 -16.90 -2.37 -10.23
C PHE A 242 -17.07 -2.44 -11.76
N ASN A 243 -18.28 -2.13 -12.23
CA ASN A 243 -18.63 -2.06 -13.65
C ASN A 243 -19.55 -0.84 -13.87
N GLU A 244 -19.08 0.08 -14.71
CA GLU A 244 -19.75 1.34 -15.06
C GLU A 244 -21.12 1.17 -15.75
N LYS A 245 -21.47 -0.03 -16.23
CA LYS A 245 -22.75 -0.32 -16.91
C LYS A 245 -23.83 -0.93 -16.00
N SER A 246 -23.68 -0.75 -14.69
CA SER A 246 -24.57 -1.33 -13.69
C SER A 246 -25.66 -0.37 -13.25
N CYS A 247 -26.80 -0.88 -12.78
CA CYS A 247 -27.92 -0.06 -12.35
C CYS A 247 -27.94 0.17 -10.85
N ALA A 248 -27.68 1.40 -10.42
CA ALA A 248 -27.77 1.74 -9.01
C ALA A 248 -29.23 1.94 -8.59
N THR A 249 -29.61 1.36 -7.45
CA THR A 249 -30.91 1.62 -6.82
C THR A 249 -30.88 2.84 -5.88
N VAL A 250 -29.69 3.32 -5.51
CA VAL A 250 -29.47 4.44 -4.59
C VAL A 250 -28.50 5.43 -5.24
N SER A 251 -28.75 6.73 -5.06
CA SER A 251 -27.73 7.78 -5.30
C SER A 251 -27.58 8.67 -4.07
N LEU A 252 -26.37 9.22 -3.89
CA LEU A 252 -26.04 10.21 -2.88
C LEU A 252 -25.82 11.58 -3.52
N LEU A 253 -26.34 12.62 -2.89
CA LEU A 253 -25.99 14.00 -3.23
C LEU A 253 -24.70 14.35 -2.49
N LEU A 254 -23.59 14.37 -3.21
CA LEU A 254 -22.27 14.71 -2.66
C LEU A 254 -21.89 16.15 -2.97
N GLU A 255 -21.15 16.76 -2.05
CA GLU A 255 -20.52 18.06 -2.21
C GLU A 255 -19.04 18.00 -1.79
N LEU A 256 -18.15 18.65 -2.52
CA LEU A 256 -16.72 18.74 -2.17
C LEU A 256 -16.51 19.78 -1.05
N HIS A 257 -16.07 19.34 0.12
CA HIS A 257 -15.90 20.21 1.29
C HIS A 257 -14.68 21.13 1.13
N ASP A 258 -14.89 22.46 1.26
CA ASP A 258 -13.82 23.48 1.21
C ASP A 258 -12.95 23.46 -0.06
N ARG A 259 -13.49 22.97 -1.20
CA ARG A 259 -12.77 22.88 -2.48
C ARG A 259 -12.16 24.21 -2.93
N ALA A 260 -12.90 25.32 -2.81
CA ALA A 260 -12.42 26.63 -3.25
C ALA A 260 -11.13 27.03 -2.50
N LYS A 261 -11.12 26.88 -1.17
CA LYS A 261 -9.94 27.11 -0.34
C LYS A 261 -8.80 26.17 -0.73
N TYR A 262 -9.10 24.88 -0.90
CA TYR A 262 -8.12 23.88 -1.35
C TYR A 262 -7.43 24.31 -2.67
N LEU A 263 -8.19 24.77 -3.66
CA LEU A 263 -7.69 25.19 -4.97
C LEU A 263 -6.87 26.48 -4.88
N MET A 264 -7.33 27.48 -4.10
CA MET A 264 -6.61 28.75 -3.91
C MET A 264 -5.22 28.54 -3.29
N GLU A 265 -5.09 27.59 -2.36
CA GLU A 265 -3.83 27.32 -1.66
C GLU A 265 -2.91 26.34 -2.42
N ARG A 266 -3.40 25.68 -3.48
CA ARG A 266 -2.68 24.59 -4.17
C ARG A 266 -1.34 25.02 -4.75
N GLU A 267 -1.28 26.20 -5.39
CA GLU A 267 -0.05 26.72 -5.99
C GLU A 267 1.01 27.03 -4.93
N VAL A 268 0.61 27.70 -3.84
CA VAL A 268 1.51 28.02 -2.72
C VAL A 268 2.05 26.75 -2.07
N ARG A 269 1.18 25.77 -1.80
CA ARG A 269 1.59 24.45 -1.27
C ARG A 269 2.58 23.75 -2.20
N SER A 270 2.34 23.79 -3.51
CA SER A 270 3.23 23.17 -4.50
C SER A 270 4.62 23.81 -4.51
N LEU A 271 4.71 25.14 -4.47
CA LEU A 271 5.98 25.87 -4.38
C LEU A 271 6.74 25.58 -3.08
N GLN A 272 6.02 25.49 -1.95
CA GLN A 272 6.61 25.11 -0.66
C GLN A 272 7.13 23.67 -0.70
N TRP A 273 6.36 22.75 -1.28
CA TRP A 273 6.75 21.35 -1.42
C TRP A 273 8.01 21.18 -2.26
N GLN A 274 8.12 21.89 -3.39
CA GLN A 274 9.33 21.85 -4.22
C GLN A 274 10.60 22.25 -3.45
N LYS A 275 10.52 23.26 -2.58
CA LYS A 275 11.64 23.62 -1.70
C LYS A 275 11.98 22.52 -0.69
N GLN A 276 10.96 21.85 -0.14
CA GLN A 276 11.17 20.74 0.79
C GLN A 276 11.80 19.52 0.12
N ILE A 277 11.43 19.22 -1.14
CA ILE A 277 12.05 18.14 -1.92
C ILE A 277 13.55 18.38 -2.05
N VAL A 278 13.97 19.58 -2.44
CA VAL A 278 15.40 19.91 -2.62
C VAL A 278 16.18 19.71 -1.31
N LEU A 279 15.64 20.19 -0.19
CA LEU A 279 16.27 20.02 1.13
C LEU A 279 16.37 18.53 1.54
N LEU A 280 15.33 17.75 1.22
CA LEU A 280 15.29 16.32 1.51
C LEU A 280 16.34 15.55 0.72
N GLU A 281 16.46 15.84 -0.58
CA GLU A 281 17.45 15.25 -1.48
C GLU A 281 18.88 15.60 -1.06
N GLU A 282 19.13 16.87 -0.70
CA GLU A 282 20.43 17.32 -0.18
C GLU A 282 20.79 16.62 1.13
N SER A 283 19.84 16.53 2.07
CA SER A 283 20.04 15.87 3.35
C SER A 283 20.34 14.38 3.17
N LEU A 284 19.57 13.68 2.34
CA LEU A 284 19.77 12.25 2.06
C LEU A 284 21.13 12.00 1.40
N ARG A 285 21.52 12.84 0.44
CA ARG A 285 22.82 12.74 -0.23
C ARG A 285 23.97 12.95 0.75
N ASN A 286 23.86 13.93 1.64
CA ASN A 286 24.87 14.17 2.67
C ASN A 286 24.97 13.00 3.64
N GLU A 287 23.84 12.47 4.12
CA GLU A 287 23.82 11.28 4.97
C GLU A 287 24.46 10.07 4.27
N ALA A 288 24.04 9.77 3.04
CA ALA A 288 24.57 8.63 2.30
C ALA A 288 26.08 8.74 2.02
N ASN A 289 26.58 9.96 1.82
CA ASN A 289 28.01 10.23 1.68
C ASN A 289 28.80 10.01 2.97
N ILE A 290 28.21 10.32 4.14
CA ILE A 290 28.88 10.25 5.45
C ILE A 290 28.81 8.82 6.00
N GLU A 291 27.63 8.22 6.00
CA GLU A 291 27.35 6.96 6.72
C GLU A 291 27.70 5.71 5.89
N LYS A 292 27.73 5.82 4.56
CA LYS A 292 28.06 4.73 3.61
C LYS A 292 27.28 3.43 3.82
N ASP A 293 26.11 3.51 4.44
CA ASP A 293 25.23 2.37 4.77
C ASP A 293 23.85 2.47 4.08
N ILE A 294 23.69 3.37 3.10
CA ILE A 294 22.47 3.58 2.34
C ILE A 294 22.65 3.08 0.91
N VAL A 295 21.78 2.18 0.48
CA VAL A 295 21.61 1.81 -0.93
C VAL A 295 20.51 2.68 -1.52
N LEU A 296 20.92 3.60 -2.39
CA LEU A 296 20.03 4.47 -3.15
C LEU A 296 19.49 3.69 -4.36
N LEU A 297 18.17 3.52 -4.40
CA LEU A 297 17.49 2.73 -5.42
C LEU A 297 16.72 3.66 -6.35
N ASP A 298 16.85 3.47 -7.67
CA ASP A 298 16.13 4.26 -8.67
C ASP A 298 14.64 3.87 -8.72
N VAL A 299 13.90 4.38 -7.74
CA VAL A 299 12.48 4.16 -7.55
C VAL A 299 11.89 5.39 -6.86
N LEU A 300 10.67 5.72 -7.26
CA LEU A 300 9.88 6.74 -6.59
C LEU A 300 9.48 6.26 -5.20
N ASP A 301 9.93 6.98 -4.16
CA ASP A 301 9.81 6.61 -2.76
C ASP A 301 8.41 6.93 -2.19
N VAL A 302 7.45 6.09 -2.57
CA VAL A 302 6.08 6.07 -2.05
C VAL A 302 5.71 4.66 -1.62
N TYR A 303 4.76 4.53 -0.70
CA TYR A 303 4.40 3.24 -0.10
C TYR A 303 4.05 2.16 -1.13
N LYS A 304 3.22 2.48 -2.14
CA LYS A 304 2.84 1.53 -3.20
C LYS A 304 4.04 0.98 -4.01
N ASN A 305 5.19 1.66 -3.98
CA ASN A 305 6.38 1.26 -4.71
C ASN A 305 7.38 0.46 -3.86
N ILE A 306 7.08 0.17 -2.59
CA ILE A 306 7.95 -0.66 -1.75
C ILE A 306 8.27 -2.03 -2.39
N PRO A 307 7.34 -2.77 -3.00
CA PRO A 307 7.69 -4.02 -3.70
C PRO A 307 8.72 -3.79 -4.83
N THR A 308 8.59 -2.72 -5.60
CA THR A 308 9.57 -2.34 -6.64
C THR A 308 10.94 -2.03 -6.01
N LYS A 309 10.94 -1.29 -4.89
CA LYS A 309 12.15 -0.99 -4.11
C LYS A 309 12.85 -2.28 -3.67
N LEU A 310 12.09 -3.27 -3.16
CA LEU A 310 12.67 -4.57 -2.78
C LEU A 310 13.23 -5.36 -3.97
N LEU A 311 12.53 -5.41 -5.11
CA LEU A 311 13.05 -6.07 -6.31
C LEU A 311 14.36 -5.45 -6.80
N GLN A 312 14.45 -4.12 -6.80
CA GLN A 312 15.68 -3.39 -7.11
C GLN A 312 16.80 -3.73 -6.12
N PHE A 313 16.48 -3.80 -4.82
CA PHE A 313 17.46 -4.21 -3.81
C PHE A 313 17.93 -5.66 -3.99
N TYR A 314 17.03 -6.62 -4.22
CA TYR A 314 17.41 -8.01 -4.45
C TYR A 314 18.35 -8.15 -5.65
N LYS A 315 18.06 -7.41 -6.73
CA LYS A 315 18.93 -7.34 -7.90
C LYS A 315 20.31 -6.77 -7.53
N TRP A 316 20.35 -5.60 -6.89
CA TRP A 316 21.60 -4.97 -6.48
C TRP A 316 22.42 -5.89 -5.54
N ALA A 317 21.79 -6.48 -4.52
CA ALA A 317 22.45 -7.36 -3.57
C ALA A 317 23.01 -8.61 -4.26
N PHE A 318 22.26 -9.22 -5.18
CA PHE A 318 22.71 -10.38 -5.93
C PHE A 318 23.89 -10.08 -6.86
N GLU A 319 23.92 -8.89 -7.47
CA GLU A 319 24.98 -8.48 -8.40
C GLU A 319 26.25 -8.01 -7.68
N ASN A 320 26.14 -7.43 -6.48
CA ASN A 320 27.25 -6.74 -5.82
C ASN A 320 27.78 -7.42 -4.55
N LEU A 321 27.05 -8.37 -3.97
CA LEU A 321 27.41 -9.00 -2.70
C LEU A 321 27.48 -10.52 -2.81
N ASN A 322 28.43 -11.12 -2.08
CA ASN A 322 28.42 -12.55 -1.83
C ASN A 322 27.91 -12.83 -0.41
N PHE A 323 26.82 -13.58 -0.30
CA PHE A 323 26.17 -13.88 0.97
C PHE A 323 25.43 -15.22 0.98
N THR A 324 25.16 -15.78 2.16
CA THR A 324 24.33 -16.99 2.32
C THR A 324 22.85 -16.66 2.47
N PHE A 325 22.54 -15.69 3.35
CA PHE A 325 21.18 -15.29 3.68
C PHE A 325 20.97 -13.79 3.51
N LEU A 326 19.75 -13.39 3.18
CA LEU A 326 19.30 -12.01 3.13
C LEU A 326 18.08 -11.84 4.05
N LEU A 327 18.15 -10.92 4.99
CA LEU A 327 17.06 -10.54 5.88
C LEU A 327 16.46 -9.20 5.44
N LYS A 328 15.13 -9.15 5.23
CA LYS A 328 14.38 -7.90 5.16
C LYS A 328 13.95 -7.46 6.55
N SER A 329 14.06 -6.17 6.84
CA SER A 329 13.47 -5.53 8.02
C SER A 329 13.03 -4.09 7.70
N ASP A 330 12.51 -3.38 8.69
CA ASP A 330 12.02 -2.00 8.61
C ASP A 330 12.83 -1.11 9.59
N ASP A 331 12.91 0.19 9.32
CA ASP A 331 13.68 1.15 10.14
C ASP A 331 13.07 1.46 11.52
N ASP A 332 11.85 0.96 11.77
CA ASP A 332 11.13 1.00 13.04
C ASP A 332 11.16 -0.35 13.78
N THR A 333 12.09 -1.25 13.41
CA THR A 333 12.19 -2.60 13.98
C THR A 333 13.50 -2.83 14.73
N PHE A 334 13.41 -3.35 15.96
CA PHE A 334 14.56 -3.85 16.69
C PHE A 334 14.81 -5.32 16.35
N LEU A 335 16.02 -5.68 15.95
CA LEU A 335 16.43 -7.06 15.65
C LEU A 335 17.33 -7.66 16.73
N ASP A 336 17.02 -8.87 17.20
CA ASP A 336 17.91 -9.65 18.06
C ASP A 336 18.97 -10.38 17.22
N ILE A 337 19.99 -9.62 16.78
CA ILE A 337 21.05 -10.13 15.89
C ILE A 337 21.76 -11.38 16.45
N PRO A 338 22.11 -11.47 17.75
CA PRO A 338 22.74 -12.68 18.30
C PRO A 338 21.93 -13.96 18.11
N ILE A 339 20.63 -13.97 18.42
CA ILE A 339 19.80 -15.18 18.30
C ILE A 339 19.52 -15.53 16.83
N ILE A 340 19.33 -14.52 15.97
CA ILE A 340 19.18 -14.71 14.53
C ILE A 340 20.45 -15.36 13.94
N GLU A 341 21.63 -14.82 14.24
CA GLU A 341 22.88 -15.35 13.71
C GLU A 341 23.15 -16.78 14.22
N GLN A 342 22.91 -17.03 15.52
CA GLN A 342 23.02 -18.37 16.10
C GLN A 342 22.14 -19.37 15.34
N TYR A 343 20.91 -18.98 15.03
CA TYR A 343 20.00 -19.85 14.30
C TYR A 343 20.46 -20.14 12.88
N LEU A 344 20.84 -19.11 12.12
CA LEU A 344 21.29 -19.29 10.74
C LEU A 344 22.54 -20.18 10.66
N LYS A 345 23.46 -20.07 11.63
CA LYS A 345 24.61 -20.99 11.74
C LYS A 345 24.17 -22.43 11.99
N SER A 346 23.17 -22.64 12.86
CA SER A 346 22.64 -24.00 13.12
C SER A 346 21.97 -24.60 11.89
N VAL A 347 21.27 -23.78 11.09
CA VAL A 347 20.64 -24.20 9.83
C VAL A 347 21.69 -24.64 8.82
N MET A 348 22.80 -23.90 8.68
CA MET A 348 23.88 -24.29 7.78
C MET A 348 24.54 -25.62 8.16
N VAL A 349 24.60 -25.94 9.46
CA VAL A 349 25.18 -27.21 9.94
C VAL A 349 24.18 -28.37 9.79
N ALA A 350 22.90 -28.12 10.07
CA ALA A 350 21.88 -29.16 10.09
C ALA A 350 21.29 -29.49 8.69
N ASN A 351 21.40 -28.57 7.74
CA ASN A 351 20.82 -28.72 6.40
C ASN A 351 21.88 -28.46 5.31
N GLU A 352 22.51 -29.53 4.84
CA GLU A 352 23.50 -29.49 3.77
C GLU A 352 22.94 -28.92 2.45
N GLN A 353 21.63 -29.02 2.21
CA GLN A 353 20.97 -28.50 1.01
C GLN A 353 20.98 -26.96 0.95
N ILE A 354 21.26 -26.25 2.06
CA ILE A 354 21.40 -24.78 2.05
C ILE A 354 22.46 -24.30 1.05
N HIS A 355 23.44 -25.16 0.73
CA HIS A 355 24.49 -24.90 -0.24
C HIS A 355 24.18 -25.41 -1.66
N ASP A 356 23.09 -26.15 -1.85
CA ASP A 356 22.62 -26.60 -3.17
C ASP A 356 22.03 -25.41 -3.93
N ASP A 357 22.43 -25.22 -5.18
CA ASP A 357 22.00 -24.12 -6.05
C ASP A 357 20.49 -24.15 -6.41
N SER A 358 19.82 -25.28 -6.18
CA SER A 358 18.39 -25.48 -6.43
C SER A 358 17.52 -25.33 -5.18
N TYR A 359 18.11 -25.41 -3.99
CA TYR A 359 17.35 -25.38 -2.74
C TYR A 359 16.81 -23.97 -2.45
N MET A 360 15.49 -23.88 -2.24
CA MET A 360 14.79 -22.63 -1.95
C MET A 360 14.33 -22.66 -0.51
N TRP A 361 14.80 -21.71 0.30
CA TRP A 361 14.50 -21.68 1.73
C TRP A 361 14.23 -20.26 2.22
N TRP A 362 13.17 -20.12 3.01
CA TRP A 362 12.82 -18.87 3.67
C TRP A 362 12.41 -19.09 5.13
N TRP A 363 12.52 -18.05 5.93
CA TRP A 363 12.16 -18.06 7.33
C TRP A 363 11.52 -16.74 7.74
N GLY A 364 10.26 -16.82 8.11
CA GLY A 364 9.44 -15.71 8.57
C GLY A 364 8.26 -16.25 9.37
N ASN A 365 7.43 -15.35 9.91
CA ASN A 365 6.13 -15.73 10.44
C ASN A 365 5.12 -15.74 9.28
N LEU A 366 4.90 -16.93 8.71
CA LEU A 366 4.06 -17.10 7.54
C LEU A 366 2.59 -17.04 7.90
N ARG A 367 1.85 -16.20 7.17
CA ARG A 367 0.40 -16.11 7.22
C ARG A 367 -0.18 -17.01 6.12
N HIS A 368 -1.21 -17.77 6.48
CA HIS A 368 -1.87 -18.72 5.59
C HIS A 368 -3.37 -18.42 5.54
N GLY A 369 -3.97 -18.58 4.36
CA GLY A 369 -5.42 -18.53 4.22
C GLY A 369 -6.05 -17.16 4.48
N LEU A 370 -5.25 -16.07 4.45
CA LEU A 370 -5.78 -14.73 4.67
C LEU A 370 -6.53 -14.23 3.44
N PRO A 371 -7.79 -13.75 3.61
CA PRO A 371 -8.51 -13.08 2.54
C PRO A 371 -7.73 -11.89 1.99
N VAL A 372 -7.88 -11.66 0.69
CA VAL A 372 -7.35 -10.46 0.05
C VAL A 372 -8.13 -9.26 0.54
N GLU A 373 -7.45 -8.32 1.18
CA GLU A 373 -8.05 -7.08 1.66
C GLU A 373 -8.58 -6.27 0.47
N ARG A 374 -9.90 -6.06 0.42
CA ARG A 374 -10.56 -5.29 -0.65
C ARG A 374 -10.87 -3.86 -0.24
N HIS A 375 -10.52 -3.46 0.99
CA HIS A 375 -10.79 -2.13 1.54
C HIS A 375 -9.62 -1.65 2.41
N GLY A 376 -9.61 -0.37 2.77
CA GLY A 376 -8.62 0.22 3.66
C GLY A 376 -7.24 0.43 3.04
N LYS A 377 -6.29 0.79 3.93
CA LYS A 377 -4.88 1.03 3.59
C LYS A 377 -4.26 -0.16 2.85
N TRP A 378 -4.72 -1.38 3.10
CA TRP A 378 -4.17 -2.63 2.57
C TRP A 378 -4.95 -3.20 1.38
N GLN A 379 -5.80 -2.37 0.76
CA GLN A 379 -6.62 -2.77 -0.37
C GLN A 379 -5.77 -3.20 -1.60
N GLU A 380 -5.99 -4.43 -2.03
CA GLU A 380 -5.45 -5.02 -3.24
C GLU A 380 -6.59 -5.33 -4.23
N LEU A 381 -6.57 -4.67 -5.39
CA LEU A 381 -7.62 -4.76 -6.41
C LEU A 381 -7.20 -5.55 -7.65
N GLU A 382 -5.89 -5.71 -7.88
CA GLU A 382 -5.34 -6.35 -9.08
C GLU A 382 -5.15 -7.85 -8.87
N PHE A 383 -4.89 -8.29 -7.62
CA PHE A 383 -4.81 -9.70 -7.33
C PHE A 383 -6.19 -10.38 -7.37
N ALA A 384 -6.36 -11.28 -8.35
CA ALA A 384 -7.66 -11.86 -8.71
C ALA A 384 -8.18 -12.89 -7.70
N ALA A 385 -7.30 -13.62 -7.01
CA ALA A 385 -7.72 -14.67 -6.09
C ALA A 385 -8.39 -14.07 -4.84
N PRO A 386 -9.30 -14.80 -4.15
CA PRO A 386 -9.94 -14.32 -2.93
C PRO A 386 -9.03 -14.38 -1.70
N VAL A 387 -7.96 -15.18 -1.76
CA VAL A 387 -7.08 -15.51 -0.63
C VAL A 387 -5.64 -15.42 -1.10
N TYR A 388 -4.76 -14.83 -0.29
CA TYR A 388 -3.33 -14.78 -0.58
C TYR A 388 -2.67 -16.18 -0.46
N PRO A 389 -1.70 -16.51 -1.33
CA PRO A 389 -0.79 -17.62 -1.06
C PRO A 389 0.00 -17.35 0.24
N PRO A 390 0.67 -18.34 0.84
CA PRO A 390 1.47 -18.10 2.03
C PRO A 390 2.47 -16.95 1.85
N PHE A 391 2.55 -16.06 2.83
CA PHE A 391 3.46 -14.91 2.81
C PHE A 391 3.97 -14.61 4.24
N PRO A 392 5.23 -14.18 4.41
CA PRO A 392 5.71 -13.74 5.73
C PRO A 392 5.00 -12.46 6.11
N CYS A 393 4.78 -12.19 7.40
CA CYS A 393 4.34 -10.86 7.78
C CYS A 393 5.48 -9.83 7.67
N GLY A 394 5.12 -8.56 7.41
CA GLY A 394 6.08 -7.49 7.14
C GLY A 394 7.16 -7.21 8.21
N GLY A 395 7.01 -7.67 9.46
CA GLY A 395 7.95 -7.37 10.55
C GLY A 395 9.38 -7.94 10.38
N GLY A 396 9.57 -8.87 9.44
CA GLY A 396 10.89 -9.35 9.01
C GLY A 396 10.87 -10.79 8.51
N TYR A 397 11.75 -11.09 7.57
CA TYR A 397 11.92 -12.44 7.02
C TYR A 397 13.29 -12.64 6.38
N VAL A 398 13.78 -13.87 6.42
CA VAL A 398 15.05 -14.30 5.83
C VAL A 398 14.80 -15.12 4.57
N LEU A 399 15.57 -14.85 3.53
CA LEU A 399 15.62 -15.58 2.28
C LEU A 399 17.03 -16.15 2.10
N ASN A 400 17.17 -17.37 1.60
CA ASN A 400 18.48 -17.84 1.14
C ASN A 400 18.86 -17.19 -0.20
N LYS A 401 20.14 -17.27 -0.55
CA LYS A 401 20.69 -16.66 -1.79
C LYS A 401 19.94 -17.07 -3.07
N ASN A 402 19.43 -18.30 -3.14
CA ASN A 402 18.76 -18.82 -4.34
C ASN A 402 17.40 -18.17 -4.58
N ILE A 403 16.63 -17.90 -3.52
CA ILE A 403 15.40 -17.11 -3.65
C ILE A 403 15.74 -15.69 -4.12
N VAL A 404 16.76 -15.05 -3.53
CA VAL A 404 17.17 -13.70 -3.95
C VAL A 404 17.61 -13.69 -5.42
N ARG A 405 18.35 -14.72 -5.86
CA ARG A 405 18.73 -14.92 -7.26
C ARG A 405 17.51 -15.05 -8.18
N PHE A 406 16.50 -15.83 -7.78
CA PHE A 406 15.25 -15.97 -8.54
C PHE A 406 14.53 -14.63 -8.68
N LEU A 407 14.36 -13.90 -7.58
CA LEU A 407 13.71 -12.59 -7.57
C LEU A 407 14.48 -11.56 -8.41
N ALA A 408 15.81 -11.51 -8.28
CA ALA A 408 16.67 -10.62 -9.06
C ALA A 408 16.54 -10.86 -10.57
N LYS A 409 16.67 -12.13 -11.00
CA LYS A 409 16.60 -12.52 -12.41
C LYS A 409 15.21 -12.30 -13.04
N ASN A 410 14.16 -12.41 -12.24
CA ASN A 410 12.78 -12.27 -12.71
C ASN A 410 12.15 -10.90 -12.40
N SER A 411 12.89 -9.98 -11.77
CA SER A 411 12.40 -8.67 -11.31
C SER A 411 11.58 -7.88 -12.35
N LYS A 412 11.90 -8.01 -13.65
CA LYS A 412 11.16 -7.33 -14.74
C LYS A 412 9.80 -7.95 -15.08
N TRP A 413 9.59 -9.22 -14.71
CA TRP A 413 8.39 -10.00 -15.03
C TRP A 413 7.45 -10.16 -13.83
N LEU A 414 7.94 -9.86 -12.63
CA LEU A 414 7.17 -9.93 -11.40
C LEU A 414 6.29 -8.68 -11.27
N HIS A 415 4.98 -8.88 -11.27
CA HIS A 415 4.01 -7.81 -11.05
C HIS A 415 4.09 -7.29 -9.61
N THR A 416 3.97 -5.97 -9.43
CA THR A 416 4.08 -5.30 -8.13
C THR A 416 2.70 -5.05 -7.55
N PHE A 417 2.37 -5.80 -6.49
CA PHE A 417 1.10 -5.64 -5.77
C PHE A 417 1.22 -4.57 -4.68
N GLN A 418 0.15 -4.30 -3.96
CA GLN A 418 0.08 -3.19 -3.03
C GLN A 418 0.99 -3.36 -1.79
N GLY A 419 1.09 -4.57 -1.25
CA GLY A 419 1.94 -4.93 -0.09
C GLY A 419 3.23 -5.60 -0.53
N GLU A 420 4.35 -5.32 0.14
CA GLU A 420 5.64 -5.94 -0.21
C GLU A 420 5.71 -7.40 0.24
N ASP A 421 5.11 -7.68 1.38
CA ASP A 421 5.05 -9.00 2.00
C ASP A 421 4.11 -9.94 1.23
N THR A 422 2.92 -9.47 0.88
CA THR A 422 1.99 -10.18 0.02
C THR A 422 2.55 -10.37 -1.39
N SER A 423 3.22 -9.35 -1.95
CA SER A 423 3.93 -9.48 -3.24
C SER A 423 4.95 -10.61 -3.21
N LEU A 424 5.77 -10.69 -2.16
CA LEU A 424 6.76 -11.76 -2.01
C LEU A 424 6.10 -13.14 -1.98
N GLY A 425 5.03 -13.32 -1.20
CA GLY A 425 4.29 -14.59 -1.17
C GLY A 425 3.72 -14.97 -2.54
N ILE A 426 3.19 -14.00 -3.29
CA ILE A 426 2.68 -14.23 -4.65
C ILE A 426 3.81 -14.64 -5.59
N TRP A 427 4.95 -13.94 -5.58
CA TRP A 427 6.10 -14.26 -6.45
C TRP A 427 6.69 -15.65 -6.18
N LEU A 428 6.67 -16.09 -4.92
CA LEU A 428 7.23 -17.39 -4.52
C LEU A 428 6.22 -18.54 -4.57
N SER A 429 4.94 -18.25 -4.83
CA SER A 429 3.85 -19.24 -4.84
C SER A 429 4.08 -20.41 -5.80
N GLY A 430 4.78 -20.18 -6.92
CA GLY A 430 5.09 -21.21 -7.91
C GLY A 430 6.35 -22.03 -7.65
N ILE A 431 7.19 -21.64 -6.68
CA ILE A 431 8.46 -22.33 -6.39
C ILE A 431 8.50 -23.02 -5.02
N HIS A 432 7.44 -22.85 -4.20
CA HIS A 432 7.21 -23.54 -2.93
C HIS A 432 8.46 -23.67 -2.03
N PRO A 433 9.02 -22.56 -1.51
CA PRO A 433 10.21 -22.63 -0.66
C PRO A 433 9.97 -23.39 0.65
N ASP A 434 11.00 -24.11 1.08
CA ASP A 434 11.00 -24.78 2.38
C ASP A 434 11.07 -23.78 3.54
N THR A 435 10.42 -24.14 4.64
CA THR A 435 10.40 -23.36 5.88
C THR A 435 11.01 -24.15 7.03
N PRO A 436 11.65 -23.48 8.00
CA PRO A 436 12.12 -24.16 9.20
C PRO A 436 10.96 -24.69 10.05
N LYS A 437 11.16 -25.88 10.65
CA LYS A 437 10.22 -26.50 11.60
C LYS A 437 10.47 -26.04 13.04
N ASP A 438 11.74 -25.97 13.43
CA ASP A 438 12.17 -25.65 14.80
C ASP A 438 13.10 -24.42 14.80
N ALA A 439 12.51 -23.23 14.73
CA ALA A 439 13.26 -21.98 14.80
C ALA A 439 13.63 -21.61 16.25
N LEU A 440 14.85 -21.10 16.46
CA LEU A 440 15.28 -20.64 17.80
C LEU A 440 14.57 -19.36 18.27
N CYS A 441 14.01 -18.59 17.33
CA CYS A 441 13.20 -17.41 17.61
C CYS A 441 12.04 -17.30 16.62
N HIS A 442 11.05 -16.50 16.97
CA HIS A 442 9.85 -16.25 16.17
C HIS A 442 9.80 -14.79 15.72
N TRP A 443 9.37 -14.58 14.47
CA TRP A 443 9.14 -13.26 13.92
C TRP A 443 7.80 -12.70 14.41
N ALA A 444 7.82 -11.51 14.99
CA ALA A 444 6.64 -10.76 15.37
C ALA A 444 6.17 -9.89 14.19
N CYS A 445 4.85 -9.82 13.99
CA CYS A 445 4.25 -9.01 12.91
C CYS A 445 3.99 -7.55 13.29
N GLY A 446 4.26 -7.17 14.55
CA GLY A 446 4.01 -5.83 15.08
C GLY A 446 4.80 -5.61 16.36
N GLU A 447 4.20 -4.94 17.33
CA GLU A 447 4.85 -4.60 18.62
C GLU A 447 4.98 -5.78 19.59
N GLU A 448 4.29 -6.90 19.32
CA GLU A 448 4.29 -8.09 20.16
C GLU A 448 5.70 -8.63 20.35
N CYS A 449 6.03 -9.02 21.59
CA CYS A 449 7.35 -9.50 21.95
C CYS A 449 7.22 -10.56 23.06
N GLY A 450 7.72 -11.77 22.79
CA GLY A 450 7.83 -12.88 23.74
C GLY A 450 9.28 -13.34 23.96
N LYS A 451 9.47 -14.34 24.84
CA LYS A 451 10.79 -14.81 25.32
C LYS A 451 11.83 -15.15 24.24
N GLN A 452 11.39 -15.54 23.04
CA GLN A 452 12.25 -15.94 21.92
C GLN A 452 11.81 -15.20 20.65
N SER A 453 11.84 -13.87 20.69
CA SER A 453 11.47 -13.03 19.55
C SER A 453 12.70 -12.67 18.73
N CYS A 454 12.62 -12.85 17.40
CA CYS A 454 13.68 -12.39 16.51
C CYS A 454 13.69 -10.86 16.38
N ASN A 455 12.51 -10.24 16.53
CA ASN A 455 12.30 -8.83 16.34
C ASN A 455 11.20 -8.26 17.25
N ARG A 456 11.19 -6.92 17.34
CA ARG A 456 10.08 -6.13 17.87
C ARG A 456 9.88 -4.93 16.94
N GLY A 457 8.76 -4.89 16.23
CA GLY A 457 8.48 -3.88 15.19
C GLY A 457 7.66 -2.71 15.69
N GLN A 458 7.40 -1.75 14.78
CA GLN A 458 6.53 -0.58 14.98
C GLN A 458 6.99 0.34 16.13
N LEU A 459 8.30 0.43 16.35
CA LEU A 459 8.89 1.22 17.42
C LEU A 459 9.09 2.67 16.99
N SER A 460 8.66 3.62 17.82
CA SER A 460 9.15 4.99 17.71
C SER A 460 10.66 5.06 18.00
N VAL A 461 11.32 6.17 17.64
CA VAL A 461 12.74 6.41 17.94
C VAL A 461 13.04 6.32 19.44
N GLU A 462 12.12 6.83 20.26
CA GLU A 462 12.20 6.78 21.73
C GLU A 462 11.99 5.35 22.24
N ALA A 463 11.04 4.63 21.67
CA ALA A 463 10.77 3.23 22.01
C ALA A 463 11.97 2.34 21.67
N MET A 464 12.60 2.53 20.50
CA MET A 464 13.84 1.86 20.09
C MET A 464 14.94 2.04 21.13
N SER A 465 15.13 3.28 21.61
CA SER A 465 16.11 3.61 22.65
C SER A 465 15.81 2.96 24.00
N SER A 466 14.52 2.87 24.38
CA SER A 466 14.09 2.17 25.59
C SER A 466 14.30 0.66 25.50
N VAL A 467 13.96 0.05 24.37
CA VAL A 467 14.21 -1.37 24.10
C VAL A 467 15.71 -1.66 24.16
N TRP A 468 16.54 -0.79 23.58
CA TRP A 468 17.99 -0.93 23.65
C TRP A 468 18.53 -0.94 25.07
N LYS A 469 18.13 0.02 25.91
CA LYS A 469 18.54 0.08 27.32
C LYS A 469 18.10 -1.18 28.09
N HIS A 470 16.90 -1.67 27.82
CA HIS A 470 16.42 -2.92 28.39
C HIS A 470 17.29 -4.11 27.95
N TYR A 471 17.57 -4.22 26.64
CA TYR A 471 18.40 -5.29 26.08
C TYR A 471 19.81 -5.28 26.67
N GLN A 472 20.45 -4.11 26.78
CA GLN A 472 21.78 -3.97 27.36
C GLN A 472 21.84 -4.46 28.82
N LYS A 473 20.75 -4.29 29.58
CA LYS A 473 20.69 -4.71 30.98
C LYS A 473 20.38 -6.20 31.15
N ASN A 474 19.48 -6.73 30.33
CA ASN A 474 18.87 -8.06 30.56
C ASN A 474 19.30 -9.12 29.54
N HIS A 475 19.97 -8.73 28.45
CA HIS A 475 20.31 -9.58 27.30
C HIS A 475 19.10 -10.29 26.69
N LYS A 476 17.96 -9.60 26.69
CA LYS A 476 16.71 -10.06 26.11
C LYS A 476 15.98 -8.92 25.44
N LEU A 477 15.30 -9.23 24.34
CA LEU A 477 14.47 -8.27 23.61
C LEU A 477 13.21 -7.87 24.39
N CYS A 478 12.69 -8.80 25.17
CA CYS A 478 11.59 -8.68 26.13
C CYS A 478 11.86 -9.64 27.33
#